data_AF-A0A0R3AGV2-F1
#
_entry.id   AF-A0A0R3AGV2-F1
#
_cell.length_a   1.000
_cell.length_b   1.000
_cell.length_c   1.000
_cell.angle_alpha   90.00
_cell.angle_beta   90.00
_cell.angle_gamma   90.00
#
_symmetry.space_group_name_H-M   'P 1'
#
loop_
_entity.id
_entity.type
_entity.pdbx_description
1 polymer ?
#
loop_
_entity_poly.entity_id
_entity_poly.type
_entity_poly.pdbx_seq_one_letter_code
_entity_poly.pdbx_strand_id
1 'polypeptide(L)'
;MAKKPKPPILNLTPEQERAATDKIKRFMEDRFELKLGSFEVAEILELFTTEVAPHYYNRAVFDTQTLLKERFESIESDLWSLEKP
;
A
#
# COMPACT_ATOMS: atom_id res chain seq x y z
N MET A 1 28.41 6.52 -1.42
CA MET A 1 27.40 7.57 -1.18
C MET A 1 26.19 6.89 -0.57
N ALA A 2 25.82 7.20 0.67
CA ALA A 2 24.61 6.66 1.27
C ALA A 2 23.40 7.15 0.46
N LYS A 3 22.58 6.23 -0.08
CA LYS A 3 21.32 6.57 -0.73
C LYS A 3 20.47 7.32 0.28
N LYS A 4 20.08 8.56 -0.03
CA LYS A 4 19.09 9.28 0.78
C LYS A 4 17.85 8.40 0.94
N PRO A 5 17.29 8.24 2.16
CA PRO A 5 16.08 7.46 2.35
C PRO A 5 14.98 8.04 1.47
N LYS A 6 14.32 7.19 0.68
CA LYS A 6 13.19 7.62 -0.14
C LYS A 6 12.03 7.95 0.80
N PRO A 7 11.33 9.08 0.61
CA PRO A 7 10.15 9.38 1.40
C PRO A 7 9.10 8.27 1.20
N PRO A 8 8.33 7.91 2.24
CA PRO A 8 7.28 6.93 2.12
C PRO A 8 6.26 7.36 1.06
N ILE A 9 5.79 6.41 0.25
CA ILE A 9 4.84 6.67 -0.84
C ILE A 9 3.45 7.02 -0.30
N LEU A 10 3.14 6.56 0.92
CA LEU A 10 1.88 6.80 1.61
C LEU A 10 2.16 7.25 3.03
N ASN A 11 1.59 8.40 3.39
CA ASN A 11 1.56 8.86 4.77
C ASN A 11 0.29 8.34 5.43
N LEU A 12 0.45 7.65 6.55
CA LEU A 12 -0.66 7.21 7.38
C LEU A 12 -1.14 8.39 8.24
N THR A 13 -2.44 8.40 8.56
CA THR A 13 -2.96 9.28 9.61
C THR A 13 -2.40 8.87 10.97
N PRO A 14 -2.31 9.78 11.97
CA PRO A 14 -1.83 9.44 13.31
C PRO A 14 -2.60 8.27 13.94
N GLU A 15 -3.90 8.15 13.67
CA GLU A 15 -4.75 7.06 14.13
C GLU A 15 -4.36 5.73 13.47
N GLN A 16 -4.09 5.74 12.15
CA GLN A 16 -3.62 4.57 11.43
C GLN A 16 -2.21 4.14 11.87
N GLU A 17 -1.30 5.09 12.10
CA GLU A 17 0.04 4.80 12.63
C GLU A 17 -0.02 4.17 14.01
N ARG A 18 -0.85 4.71 14.91
CA ARG A 18 -1.05 4.13 16.25
C ARG A 18 -1.64 2.72 16.15
N ALA A 19 -2.66 2.52 15.33
CA ALA A 19 -3.25 1.20 15.14
C ALA A 19 -2.26 0.19 14.55
N ALA A 20 -1.41 0.62 13.60
CA ALA A 20 -0.39 -0.22 12.98
C ALA A 20 0.72 -0.57 13.98
N THR A 21 1.24 0.41 14.71
CA THR A 21 2.27 0.18 15.73
C THR A 21 1.78 -0.72 16.86
N ASP A 22 0.56 -0.50 17.38
CA ASP A 22 -0.05 -1.39 18.39
C ASP A 22 -0.17 -2.84 17.88
N LYS A 23 -0.55 -3.02 16.61
CA LYS A 23 -0.67 -4.34 15.99
C LYS A 23 0.68 -5.03 15.82
N ILE A 24 1.70 -4.30 15.37
CA ILE A 24 3.07 -4.82 15.24
C ILE A 24 3.60 -5.22 16.62
N LYS A 25 3.46 -4.34 17.62
CA LYS A 25 3.93 -4.58 18.99
C LYS A 25 3.32 -5.86 19.58
N ARG A 26 2.00 -6.00 19.50
CA ARG A 26 1.29 -7.20 19.97
C ARG A 26 1.72 -8.44 19.22
N PHE A 27 1.83 -8.37 17.89
CA PHE A 27 2.26 -9.53 17.09
C PHE A 27 3.68 -9.99 17.46
N MET A 28 4.61 -9.06 17.72
CA MET A 28 5.97 -9.38 18.15
C MET A 28 6.00 -10.05 19.52
N GLU A 29 5.22 -9.53 20.47
CA GLU A 29 5.11 -10.12 21.82
C GLU A 29 4.40 -11.48 21.79
N ASP A 30 3.23 -11.58 21.16
CA ASP A 30 2.40 -12.78 21.18
C ASP A 30 3.01 -13.93 20.37
N ARG A 31 3.67 -13.64 19.24
CA ARG A 31 4.18 -14.67 18.33
C ARG A 31 5.64 -15.02 18.56
N PHE A 32 6.45 -14.07 19.03
CA PHE A 32 7.89 -14.23 19.15
C PHE A 32 8.40 -13.99 20.58
N GLU A 33 7.51 -13.75 21.55
CA GLU A 33 7.86 -13.42 22.94
C GLU A 33 8.79 -12.19 23.05
N LEU A 34 8.77 -11.33 22.02
CA LEU A 34 9.66 -10.19 21.89
C LEU A 34 8.92 -8.90 22.29
N LYS A 35 9.22 -8.42 23.50
CA LYS A 35 8.68 -7.15 24.01
C LYS A 35 9.45 -5.98 23.41
N LEU A 36 8.84 -5.28 22.47
CA LEU A 36 9.39 -4.09 21.85
C LEU A 36 8.88 -2.80 22.51
N GLY A 37 9.76 -1.80 22.60
CA GLY A 37 9.39 -0.44 22.93
C GLY A 37 8.68 0.26 21.76
N SER A 38 8.20 1.49 22.00
CA SER A 38 7.48 2.26 20.98
C SER A 38 8.41 2.72 19.84
N PHE A 39 9.71 2.91 20.11
CA PHE A 39 10.67 3.35 19.11
C PHE A 39 10.99 2.23 18.13
N GLU A 40 11.29 1.02 18.62
CA GLU A 40 11.60 -0.13 17.76
C GLU A 40 10.42 -0.50 16.86
N VAL A 41 9.20 -0.41 17.39
CA VAL A 41 7.97 -0.65 16.62
C VAL A 41 7.77 0.42 15.54
N ALA A 42 8.11 1.67 15.81
CA ALA A 42 8.04 2.75 14.83
C ALA A 42 9.07 2.54 13.70
N GLU A 43 10.29 2.11 14.02
CA GLU A 43 11.31 1.76 13.01
C GLU A 43 10.86 0.59 12.12
N ILE A 44 10.22 -0.43 12.71
CA ILE A 44 9.62 -1.52 11.92
C ILE A 44 8.55 -0.94 11.00
N LEU A 45 7.63 -0.13 11.51
CA LEU A 45 6.58 0.47 10.67
C LEU A 45 7.18 1.32 9.54
N GLU A 46 8.25 2.08 9.81
CA GLU A 46 8.97 2.87 8.81
C GLU A 46 9.56 1.99 7.71
N LEU A 47 10.17 0.85 8.05
CA LEU A 47 10.67 -0.12 7.07
C LEU A 47 9.53 -0.63 6.17
N PHE A 48 8.37 -0.95 6.75
CA PHE A 48 7.21 -1.39 5.98
C PHE A 48 6.69 -0.29 5.05
N THR A 49 6.57 0.96 5.51
CA THR A 49 6.02 2.06 4.70
C THR A 49 6.99 2.55 3.60
N THR A 50 8.29 2.38 3.80
CA THR A 50 9.31 2.82 2.84
C THR A 50 9.69 1.73 1.83
N GLU A 51 9.84 0.48 2.26
CA GLU A 51 10.35 -0.59 1.41
C GLU A 51 9.25 -1.55 0.93
N VAL A 52 8.24 -1.83 1.76
CA VAL A 52 7.21 -2.85 1.43
C VAL A 52 5.98 -2.24 0.76
N ALA A 53 5.45 -1.13 1.31
CA ALA A 53 4.24 -0.47 0.82
C ALA A 53 4.29 -0.07 -0.67
N PRO A 54 5.41 0.38 -1.24
CA PRO A 54 5.52 0.66 -2.68
C PRO A 54 5.10 -0.49 -3.59
N HIS A 55 5.43 -1.72 -3.22
CA HIS A 55 5.09 -2.91 -4.02
C HIS A 55 3.58 -3.12 -4.08
N TYR A 56 2.91 -3.04 -2.93
CA TYR A 56 1.45 -3.18 -2.84
C TYR A 56 0.72 -2.01 -3.50
N TYR A 57 1.18 -0.77 -3.27
CA TYR A 57 0.56 0.41 -3.85
C TYR A 57 0.63 0.40 -5.37
N ASN A 58 1.82 0.17 -5.94
CA ASN A 58 2.00 0.12 -7.39
C ASN A 58 1.20 -1.02 -8.01
N ARG A 59 1.11 -2.17 -7.32
CA ARG A 59 0.28 -3.27 -7.79
C ARG A 59 -1.21 -2.91 -7.80
N ALA A 60 -1.72 -2.29 -6.74
CA ALA A 60 -3.11 -1.85 -6.66
C ALA A 60 -3.46 -0.82 -7.75
N VAL A 61 -2.55 0.12 -8.04
CA VAL A 61 -2.70 1.07 -9.15
C VAL A 61 -2.78 0.33 -10.49
N PHE A 62 -1.86 -0.61 -10.74
CA PHE A 62 -1.86 -1.40 -11.98
C PHE A 62 -3.14 -2.23 -12.15
N ASP A 63 -3.61 -2.88 -11.08
CA ASP A 63 -4.84 -3.68 -11.11
C ASP A 63 -6.05 -2.78 -11.42
N THR A 64 -6.09 -1.57 -10.85
CA THR A 64 -7.13 -0.58 -11.13
C THR A 64 -7.08 -0.12 -12.59
N GLN A 65 -5.89 0.17 -13.13
CA GLN A 65 -5.72 0.54 -14.54
C GLN A 65 -6.19 -0.56 -15.48
N THR A 66 -5.90 -1.82 -15.16
CA THR A 66 -6.33 -2.98 -15.95
C THR A 66 -7.86 -3.09 -15.97
N LEU A 67 -8.49 -3.00 -14.80
CA LEU A 67 -9.95 -3.01 -14.69
C LEU A 67 -10.60 -1.87 -15.48
N LEU A 68 -10.05 -0.66 -15.38
CA LEU A 68 -10.58 0.49 -16.13
C LEU A 68 -10.45 0.29 -17.64
N LYS A 69 -9.33 -0.26 -18.11
CA LYS A 69 -9.12 -0.55 -19.53
C LYS A 69 -10.18 -1.52 -20.07
N GLU A 70 -10.44 -2.61 -19.36
CA GLU A 70 -11.49 -3.58 -19.75
C GLU A 70 -12.88 -2.92 -19.83
N ARG A 71 -13.18 -2.00 -18.91
CA ARG A 71 -14.45 -1.24 -18.94
C ARG A 71 -14.52 -0.29 -20.13
N PHE A 72 -13.44 0.40 -20.47
CA PHE A 72 -13.39 1.27 -21.64
C PHE A 72 -13.55 0.49 -22.95
N GLU A 73 -12.87 -0.65 -23.10
CA GLU A 73 -13.03 -1.52 -24.26
C GLU A 73 -14.48 -1.99 -24.43
N SER A 74 -15.17 -2.32 -23.33
CA SER A 74 -16.60 -2.64 -23.35
C SER A 74 -17.46 -1.45 -23.83
N ILE A 75 -17.19 -0.24 -23.32
CA ILE A 75 -17.92 0.97 -23.70
C ILE A 75 -17.69 1.31 -25.18
N GLU A 76 -16.46 1.16 -25.68
CA GLU A 76 -16.15 1.36 -27.10
C GLU A 76 -16.91 0.37 -27.99
N SER A 77 -16.94 -0.91 -27.59
CA SER A 77 -17.74 -1.93 -28.29
C SER A 77 -19.23 -1.58 -28.31
N ASP A 78 -19.79 -1.13 -27.19
CA ASP A 78 -21.19 -0.72 -27.10
C ASP A 78 -21.47 0.49 -28.01
N LEU A 79 -20.54 1.45 -28.08
CA LEU A 79 -20.68 2.64 -28.92
C LEU A 79 -20.64 2.28 -30.42
N TRP A 80 -19.70 1.45 -30.85
CA TRP A 80 -19.65 0.98 -32.25
C TRP A 80 -20.93 0.25 -32.66
N SER A 81 -21.60 -0.45 -31.75
CA SER A 81 -22.87 -1.14 -32.04
C SER A 81 -24.01 -0.17 -32.44
N LEU A 82 -23.89 1.12 -32.08
CA LEU A 82 -24.86 2.16 -32.39
C LEU A 82 -24.59 2.86 -33.73
N GLU A 83 -23.40 2.68 -34.31
CA GLU A 83 -23.02 3.29 -35.59
C GLU A 83 -23.91 2.77 -36.72
N LYS A 84 -24.38 3.69 -37.57
CA LYS A 84 -25.25 3.38 -38.72
C LYS A 84 -24.50 3.68 -40.01
N PRO A 85 -24.79 2.94 -41.11
CA PRO A 85 -24.13 3.11 -42.41
C PRO A 85 -24.30 4.50 -43.00
#